data_AF-A0A139WNX6-F1
#
_entry.id   AF-A0A139WNX6-F1
#
_cell.length_a   1.000
_cell.length_b   1.000
_cell.length_c   1.000
_cell.angle_alpha   90.00
_cell.angle_beta   90.00
_cell.angle_gamma   90.00
#
_symmetry.space_group_name_H-M   'P 1'
#
loop_
_entity.id
_entity.type
_entity.pdbx_description
1 polymer ?
#
loop_
_entity_poly.entity_id
_entity_poly.type
_entity_poly.pdbx_seq_one_letter_code
_entity_poly.pdbx_strand_id
1 'polypeptide(L)'
;MMYNQHRCLGRTGVLIACYLVYSLRVSANDAIRYVRLKRPGSVQTRGQILCVRHFAQFVLPRTITYCLKENINKNKYMSEFSLVRFLHRQRVILHGYEERTFKFIPKIVHCICERILKLCGCWIDEFSSNTPLTFDFLYTKLNGNIKRYESTYSLCSTNSDSLFSNELKSPEEISSPSSPNPSENGDPSDSFSELSTLDGDEIREELLIENRCFQELETQKCFNQEMSEESIVIQDINVAVDALLLDYSTLSNEIKKKVRQFQIEINSSQVGWAKLAIETDLRILAMLLFEWIESLKHPVMKREFFENIVVNYKQPEVCFQKFPAEEGYFMEYLLRFVSKINPISKENQEDLIKRIIAACSQQTLLIQGKMKPIDKGFKKLRDGTLACTIEFFQSLFELIEVHHSLKSSVYLEESKMYNENDLENDFQ
;
A
#
# COMPACT_ATOMS: atom_id res chain seq x y z
N MET A 1 -36.02 19.42 -24.58
CA MET A 1 -34.96 19.29 -23.55
C MET A 1 -35.03 17.99 -22.70
N MET A 2 -35.77 16.94 -23.10
CA MET A 2 -35.89 15.68 -22.34
C MET A 2 -35.15 14.47 -22.95
N TYR A 3 -34.39 14.65 -24.04
CA TYR A 3 -33.74 13.54 -24.75
C TYR A 3 -32.28 13.26 -24.30
N ASN A 4 -31.70 14.15 -23.48
CA ASN A 4 -30.31 14.00 -22.99
C ASN A 4 -30.21 13.31 -21.62
N GLN A 5 -31.32 13.21 -20.87
CA GLN A 5 -31.28 12.66 -19.52
C GLN A 5 -31.10 11.12 -19.54
N HIS A 6 -31.72 10.43 -20.50
CA HIS A 6 -31.61 8.96 -20.63
C HIS A 6 -30.28 8.48 -21.24
N ARG A 7 -29.62 9.27 -22.11
CA ARG A 7 -28.36 8.85 -22.78
C ARG A 7 -27.15 8.78 -21.86
N CYS A 8 -27.14 9.56 -20.77
CA CYS A 8 -26.04 9.56 -19.81
C CYS A 8 -26.21 8.55 -18.66
N LEU A 9 -27.41 8.00 -18.44
CA LEU A 9 -27.66 7.01 -17.37
C LEU A 9 -26.78 5.77 -17.50
N GLY A 10 -26.63 5.25 -18.73
CA GLY A 10 -25.85 4.05 -18.99
C GLY A 10 -24.34 4.22 -18.71
N ARG A 11 -23.73 5.28 -19.23
CA ARG A 11 -22.28 5.55 -19.05
C ARG A 11 -21.95 5.89 -17.61
N THR A 12 -22.73 6.81 -17.00
CA THR A 12 -22.55 7.17 -15.60
C THR A 12 -22.80 5.98 -14.67
N GLY A 13 -23.81 5.14 -14.95
CA GLY A 13 -24.08 3.93 -14.18
C GLY A 13 -22.93 2.93 -14.21
N VAL A 14 -22.29 2.72 -15.38
CA VAL A 14 -21.09 1.88 -15.50
C VAL A 14 -19.94 2.44 -14.68
N LEU A 15 -19.67 3.75 -14.77
CA LEU A 15 -18.60 4.39 -13.99
C LEU A 15 -18.83 4.27 -12.48
N ILE A 16 -20.06 4.50 -12.01
CA ILE A 16 -20.41 4.33 -10.59
C ILE A 16 -20.21 2.86 -10.18
N ALA A 17 -20.68 1.89 -10.99
CA ALA A 17 -20.51 0.47 -10.67
C ALA A 17 -19.02 0.08 -10.60
N CYS A 18 -18.20 0.54 -11.56
CA CYS A 18 -16.75 0.33 -11.52
C CYS A 18 -16.11 0.99 -10.29
N TYR A 19 -16.52 2.21 -9.94
CA TYR A 19 -16.03 2.88 -8.74
C TYR A 19 -16.37 2.09 -7.47
N LEU A 20 -17.59 1.56 -7.33
CA LEU A 20 -18.00 0.73 -6.20
C LEU A 20 -17.19 -0.57 -6.13
N VAL A 21 -16.95 -1.24 -7.26
CA VAL A 21 -16.05 -2.41 -7.32
C VAL A 21 -14.65 -2.04 -6.81
N TYR A 22 -14.12 -0.90 -7.25
CA TYR A 22 -12.79 -0.44 -6.86
C TYR A 22 -12.70 -0.07 -5.38
N SER A 23 -13.63 0.76 -4.88
CA SER A 23 -13.58 1.30 -3.53
C SER A 23 -14.01 0.26 -2.48
N LEU A 24 -15.06 -0.50 -2.74
CA LEU A 24 -15.65 -1.46 -1.80
C LEU A 24 -15.15 -2.90 -1.99
N ARG A 25 -14.38 -3.17 -3.06
CA ARG A 25 -13.84 -4.51 -3.39
C ARG A 25 -14.90 -5.61 -3.55
N VAL A 26 -16.09 -5.20 -3.99
CA VAL A 26 -17.25 -6.06 -4.22
C VAL A 26 -17.27 -6.65 -5.63
N SER A 27 -18.09 -7.68 -5.85
CA SER A 27 -18.25 -8.26 -7.17
C SER A 27 -18.93 -7.29 -8.14
N ALA A 28 -18.66 -7.43 -9.44
CA ALA A 28 -19.33 -6.65 -10.47
C ALA A 28 -20.86 -6.78 -10.40
N ASN A 29 -21.37 -7.98 -10.11
CA ASN A 29 -22.81 -8.21 -10.04
C ASN A 29 -23.44 -7.48 -8.85
N ASP A 30 -22.78 -7.45 -7.69
CA ASP A 30 -23.26 -6.71 -6.53
C ASP A 30 -23.30 -5.21 -6.79
N ALA A 31 -22.24 -4.67 -7.42
CA ALA A 31 -22.17 -3.26 -7.80
C ALA A 31 -23.26 -2.88 -8.82
N ILE A 32 -23.46 -3.69 -9.86
CA ILE A 32 -24.52 -3.45 -10.86
C ILE A 32 -25.89 -3.50 -10.20
N ARG A 33 -26.16 -4.52 -9.36
CA ARG A 33 -27.43 -4.63 -8.63
C ARG A 33 -27.66 -3.42 -7.74
N TYR A 34 -26.65 -2.99 -6.99
CA TYR A 34 -26.74 -1.81 -6.14
C TYR A 34 -27.06 -0.53 -6.94
N VAL A 35 -26.36 -0.32 -8.06
CA VAL A 35 -26.60 0.85 -8.92
C VAL A 35 -27.99 0.81 -9.55
N ARG A 36 -28.47 -0.36 -10.00
CA ARG A 36 -29.84 -0.51 -10.51
C ARG A 36 -30.89 -0.25 -9.43
N LEU A 37 -30.65 -0.75 -8.21
CA LEU A 37 -31.50 -0.49 -7.05
C LEU A 37 -31.53 0.99 -6.72
N LYS A 38 -30.40 1.69 -6.57
CA LYS A 38 -30.38 3.12 -6.19
C LYS A 38 -30.67 4.09 -7.34
N ARG A 39 -30.41 3.69 -8.58
CA ARG A 39 -30.61 4.49 -9.79
C ARG A 39 -31.23 3.64 -10.91
N PRO A 40 -32.56 3.42 -10.87
CA PRO A 40 -33.28 2.62 -11.85
C PRO A 40 -32.98 3.04 -13.30
N GLY A 41 -32.90 2.07 -14.22
CA GLY A 41 -32.56 2.31 -15.62
C GLY A 41 -31.06 2.49 -15.91
N SER A 42 -30.18 2.26 -14.93
CA SER A 42 -28.72 2.27 -15.13
C SER A 42 -28.18 0.88 -15.52
N VAL A 43 -27.08 0.83 -16.29
CA VAL A 43 -26.40 -0.42 -16.72
C VAL A 43 -27.38 -1.41 -17.36
N GLN A 44 -27.96 -1.01 -18.50
CA GLN A 44 -29.04 -1.75 -19.17
C GLN A 44 -28.51 -2.79 -20.17
N THR A 45 -27.44 -2.46 -20.89
CA THR A 45 -26.99 -3.28 -22.02
C THR A 45 -25.99 -4.36 -21.59
N ARG A 46 -25.96 -5.48 -22.33
CA ARG A 46 -24.95 -6.54 -22.14
C ARG A 46 -23.53 -6.00 -22.20
N GLY A 47 -23.24 -5.06 -23.09
CA GLY A 47 -21.91 -4.44 -23.21
C GLY A 47 -21.50 -3.67 -21.95
N GLN A 48 -22.44 -2.96 -21.32
CA GLN A 48 -22.19 -2.25 -20.05
C GLN A 48 -21.92 -3.23 -18.90
N ILE A 49 -22.71 -4.30 -18.79
CA ILE A 49 -22.51 -5.36 -17.78
C ILE A 49 -21.14 -6.01 -17.95
N LEU A 50 -20.77 -6.36 -19.18
CA LEU A 50 -19.47 -6.95 -19.49
C LEU A 50 -18.31 -6.00 -19.16
N CYS A 51 -18.47 -4.70 -19.42
CA CYS A 51 -17.47 -3.69 -19.06
C CYS A 51 -17.17 -3.71 -17.56
N VAL A 52 -18.19 -3.68 -16.70
CA VAL A 52 -18.00 -3.73 -15.23
C VAL A 52 -17.40 -5.07 -14.80
N ARG A 53 -17.81 -6.19 -15.40
CA ARG A 53 -17.26 -7.52 -15.10
C ARG A 53 -15.77 -7.63 -15.45
N HIS A 54 -15.38 -7.15 -16.63
CA HIS A 54 -13.97 -7.12 -17.06
C HIS A 54 -13.14 -6.19 -16.16
N PHE A 55 -13.69 -5.04 -15.79
CA PHE A 55 -13.05 -4.14 -14.84
C PHE A 55 -12.82 -4.83 -13.47
N ALA A 56 -13.83 -5.51 -12.92
CA ALA A 56 -13.69 -6.24 -11.66
C ALA A 56 -12.65 -7.38 -11.73
N GLN A 57 -12.64 -8.15 -12.83
CA GLN A 57 -11.64 -9.18 -13.07
C GLN A 57 -10.22 -8.61 -13.16
N PHE A 58 -10.08 -7.38 -13.65
CA PHE A 58 -8.80 -6.68 -13.70
C PHE A 58 -8.39 -6.15 -12.32
N VAL A 59 -9.28 -5.45 -11.61
CA VAL A 59 -8.94 -4.71 -10.39
C VAL A 59 -8.83 -5.62 -9.17
N LEU A 60 -9.81 -6.48 -8.91
CA LEU A 60 -9.90 -7.22 -7.63
C LEU A 60 -8.68 -8.12 -7.34
N PRO A 61 -8.09 -8.87 -8.30
CA PRO A 61 -6.88 -9.64 -8.02
C PRO A 61 -5.66 -8.78 -7.63
N ARG A 62 -5.68 -7.49 -7.96
CA ARG A 62 -4.58 -6.54 -7.67
C ARG A 62 -4.73 -5.87 -6.31
N THR A 63 -5.89 -5.96 -5.65
CA THR A 63 -6.10 -5.44 -4.28
C THR A 63 -5.63 -6.41 -3.19
N ILE A 64 -5.29 -7.66 -3.56
CA ILE A 64 -4.77 -8.67 -2.62
C ILE A 64 -3.41 -8.25 -2.06
N THR A 65 -3.41 -8.01 -0.76
CA THR A 65 -2.30 -7.46 0.03
C THR A 65 -1.53 -8.54 0.80
N TYR A 66 -2.21 -9.59 1.28
CA TYR A 66 -1.61 -10.74 1.94
C TYR A 66 -1.84 -12.03 1.14
N CYS A 67 -0.81 -12.85 0.99
CA CYS A 67 -0.93 -14.17 0.37
C CYS A 67 -1.45 -15.18 1.39
N LEU A 68 -2.72 -15.59 1.24
CA LEU A 68 -3.31 -16.62 2.10
C LEU A 68 -3.14 -18.00 1.46
N LYS A 69 -2.56 -18.96 2.19
CA LYS A 69 -2.24 -20.32 1.68
C LYS A 69 -3.44 -21.02 1.03
N GLU A 70 -4.63 -20.83 1.58
CA GLU A 70 -5.90 -21.38 1.07
C GLU A 70 -6.28 -20.86 -0.34
N ASN A 71 -5.73 -19.72 -0.75
CA ASN A 71 -6.08 -19.04 -2.01
C ASN A 71 -5.03 -19.22 -3.11
N ILE A 72 -3.89 -19.86 -2.83
CA ILE A 72 -2.78 -20.04 -3.78
C ILE A 72 -3.23 -20.85 -5.01
N ASN A 73 -4.02 -21.92 -4.79
CA ASN A 73 -4.46 -22.81 -5.88
C ASN A 73 -5.62 -22.25 -6.70
N LYS A 74 -6.39 -21.30 -6.15
CA LYS A 74 -7.59 -20.75 -6.80
C LYS A 74 -7.25 -19.60 -7.77
N ASN A 75 -6.13 -18.93 -7.55
CA ASN A 75 -5.78 -17.71 -8.27
C ASN A 75 -4.42 -17.86 -8.97
N LYS A 76 -4.41 -18.40 -10.20
CA LYS A 76 -3.18 -18.52 -11.01
C LYS A 76 -2.44 -17.18 -11.17
N TYR A 77 -3.17 -16.06 -11.14
CA TYR A 77 -2.63 -14.71 -11.20
C TYR A 77 -1.84 -14.29 -9.93
N MET A 78 -2.07 -14.98 -8.81
CA MET A 78 -1.39 -14.80 -7.51
C MET A 78 -0.27 -15.83 -7.27
N SER A 79 0.02 -16.70 -8.25
CA SER A 79 1.05 -17.75 -8.13
C SER A 79 2.48 -17.22 -7.95
N GLU A 80 2.68 -15.91 -8.08
CA GLU A 80 3.96 -15.24 -7.88
C GLU A 80 3.81 -14.01 -7.00
N PHE A 81 3.71 -14.23 -5.69
CA PHE A 81 3.65 -13.18 -4.70
C PHE A 81 5.08 -12.71 -4.33
N SER A 82 5.78 -12.06 -5.27
CA SER A 82 7.11 -11.45 -5.04
C SER A 82 7.01 -9.94 -4.79
N LEU A 83 8.06 -9.32 -4.23
CA LEU A 83 8.11 -7.87 -3.99
C LEU A 83 7.85 -7.06 -5.27
N VAL A 84 8.59 -7.35 -6.34
CA VAL A 84 8.47 -6.66 -7.64
C VAL A 84 7.05 -6.80 -8.20
N ARG A 85 6.47 -8.02 -8.14
CA ARG A 85 5.11 -8.27 -8.61
C ARG A 85 4.08 -7.54 -7.75
N PHE A 86 4.28 -7.48 -6.44
CA PHE A 86 3.44 -6.73 -5.52
C PHE A 86 3.46 -5.24 -5.85
N LEU A 87 4.65 -4.63 -5.97
CA LEU A 87 4.81 -3.21 -6.30
C LEU A 87 4.18 -2.86 -7.65
N HIS A 88 4.31 -3.72 -8.66
CA HIS A 88 3.63 -3.54 -9.93
C HIS A 88 2.10 -3.57 -9.78
N ARG A 89 1.54 -4.49 -9.01
CA ARG A 89 0.08 -4.53 -8.77
C ARG A 89 -0.39 -3.30 -8.01
N GLN A 90 0.36 -2.89 -6.99
CA GLN A 90 0.10 -1.70 -6.20
C GLN A 90 0.09 -0.44 -7.06
N ARG A 91 1.06 -0.26 -7.96
CA ARG A 91 1.12 0.89 -8.88
C ARG A 91 -0.11 1.03 -9.78
N VAL A 92 -0.74 -0.09 -10.14
CA VAL A 92 -1.96 -0.10 -10.98
C VAL A 92 -3.20 0.31 -10.17
N ILE A 93 -3.18 0.11 -8.85
CA ILE A 93 -4.32 0.40 -7.95
C ILE A 93 -4.21 1.80 -7.35
N LEU A 94 -3.01 2.20 -6.94
CA LEU A 94 -2.76 3.53 -6.39
C LEU A 94 -2.76 4.58 -7.50
N HIS A 95 -3.06 5.82 -7.13
CA HIS A 95 -3.06 6.96 -8.03
C HIS A 95 -2.60 8.23 -7.30
N GLY A 96 -2.30 9.28 -8.07
CA GLY A 96 -1.93 10.59 -7.54
C GLY A 96 -0.71 10.55 -6.63
N TYR A 97 -0.83 11.17 -5.45
CA TYR A 97 0.27 11.23 -4.48
C TYR A 97 0.64 9.86 -3.91
N GLU A 98 -0.33 8.99 -3.63
CA GLU A 98 -0.06 7.66 -3.09
C GLU A 98 0.78 6.80 -4.05
N GLU A 99 0.51 6.87 -5.35
CA GLU A 99 1.27 6.11 -6.37
C GLU A 99 2.73 6.56 -6.43
N ARG A 100 2.98 7.87 -6.30
CA ARG A 100 4.34 8.43 -6.28
C ARG A 100 5.11 8.04 -5.03
N THR A 101 4.48 8.15 -3.86
CA THR A 101 5.13 7.84 -2.59
C THR A 101 5.42 6.35 -2.46
N PHE A 102 4.45 5.50 -2.81
CA PHE A 102 4.55 4.04 -2.66
C PHE A 102 5.06 3.34 -3.92
N LYS A 103 5.76 4.05 -4.81
CA LYS A 103 6.31 3.49 -6.05
C LYS A 103 7.25 2.32 -5.81
N PHE A 104 8.07 2.41 -4.76
CA PHE A 104 9.08 1.42 -4.38
C PHE A 104 8.87 0.84 -2.98
N ILE A 105 7.82 1.26 -2.28
CA ILE A 105 7.54 0.87 -0.90
C ILE A 105 6.16 0.22 -0.84
N PRO A 106 6.02 -1.03 -0.37
CA PRO A 106 4.71 -1.63 -0.13
C PRO A 106 3.90 -0.80 0.87
N LYS A 107 2.74 -0.28 0.46
CA LYS A 107 1.88 0.59 1.29
C LYS A 107 1.51 -0.07 2.61
N ILE A 108 1.25 -1.39 2.59
CA ILE A 108 0.94 -2.16 3.80
C ILE A 108 2.10 -2.15 4.82
N VAL A 109 3.34 -2.34 4.35
CA VAL A 109 4.53 -2.30 5.21
C VAL A 109 4.66 -0.90 5.81
N HIS A 110 4.49 0.12 4.99
CA HIS A 110 4.53 1.50 5.45
C HIS A 110 3.47 1.81 6.51
N CYS A 111 2.20 1.47 6.26
CA CYS A 111 1.12 1.70 7.23
C CYS A 111 1.40 1.02 8.58
N ILE A 112 1.96 -0.19 8.58
CA ILE A 112 2.31 -0.92 9.79
C ILE A 112 3.47 -0.24 10.53
N CYS A 113 4.55 0.07 9.82
CA CYS A 113 5.72 0.76 10.39
C CYS A 113 5.32 2.10 11.00
N GLU A 114 4.55 2.93 10.30
CA GLU A 114 4.09 4.22 10.81
C GLU A 114 3.15 4.06 12.01
N ARG A 115 2.27 3.05 12.03
CA ARG A 115 1.42 2.79 13.20
C ARG A 115 2.25 2.39 14.42
N ILE A 116 3.26 1.53 14.25
CA ILE A 116 4.20 1.18 15.33
C ILE A 116 4.90 2.45 15.84
N LEU A 117 5.44 3.29 14.95
CA LEU A 117 6.10 4.54 15.34
C LEU A 117 5.16 5.51 16.07
N LYS A 118 3.89 5.61 15.66
CA LYS A 118 2.88 6.44 16.33
C LYS A 118 2.63 5.96 17.75
N LEU A 119 2.50 4.65 17.95
CA LEU A 119 2.32 4.06 19.27
C LEU A 119 3.56 4.24 20.16
N CYS A 120 4.75 4.39 19.58
CA CYS A 120 5.98 4.67 20.33
C CYS A 120 6.25 6.17 20.56
N GLY A 121 5.44 7.07 19.99
CA GLY A 121 5.72 8.51 20.01
C GLY A 121 6.94 8.93 19.17
N CYS A 122 7.40 8.06 18.27
CA CYS A 122 8.55 8.26 17.38
C CYS A 122 8.14 8.71 15.97
N TRP A 123 6.85 8.94 15.75
CA TRP A 123 6.31 9.29 14.44
C TRP A 123 6.58 10.75 14.07
N ILE A 124 6.91 10.97 12.81
CA ILE A 124 7.11 12.30 12.21
C ILE A 124 6.29 12.36 10.91
N ASP A 125 5.54 13.44 10.70
CA ASP A 125 4.76 13.63 9.47
C ASP A 125 5.65 13.98 8.27
N GLU A 126 6.24 12.95 7.65
CA GLU A 126 7.03 13.11 6.43
C GLU A 126 6.17 13.45 5.19
N PHE A 127 4.84 13.39 5.29
CA PHE A 127 3.91 13.66 4.19
C PHE A 127 3.41 15.10 4.12
N SER A 128 3.75 15.93 5.10
CA SER A 128 3.49 17.37 5.09
C SER A 128 4.12 18.08 3.89
N SER A 129 5.22 17.52 3.36
CA SER A 129 5.85 17.96 2.12
C SER A 129 5.23 17.26 0.90
N ASN A 130 4.95 18.00 -0.17
CA ASN A 130 4.48 17.42 -1.46
C ASN A 130 5.56 16.55 -2.17
N THR A 131 6.71 16.32 -1.53
CA THR A 131 7.83 15.54 -2.05
C THR A 131 7.69 14.06 -1.67
N PRO A 132 7.80 13.12 -2.64
CA PRO A 132 7.73 11.69 -2.33
C PRO A 132 8.80 11.27 -1.32
N LEU A 133 8.44 10.41 -0.37
CA LEU A 133 9.32 9.87 0.66
C LEU A 133 10.68 9.38 0.15
N THR A 134 10.69 8.73 -1.03
CA THR A 134 11.89 8.14 -1.65
C THR A 134 12.83 9.17 -2.29
N PHE A 135 12.45 10.45 -2.32
CA PHE A 135 13.27 11.50 -2.92
C PHE A 135 14.63 11.62 -2.24
N ASP A 136 14.63 11.61 -0.91
CA ASP A 136 15.80 11.84 -0.06
C ASP A 136 16.49 10.55 0.38
N PHE A 137 16.29 9.44 -0.33
CA PHE A 137 16.94 8.19 0.02
C PHE A 137 18.40 8.21 -0.42
N LEU A 138 19.30 7.69 0.42
CA LEU A 138 20.70 7.46 0.10
C LEU A 138 20.83 6.64 -1.19
N TYR A 139 19.96 5.64 -1.39
CA TYR A 139 19.89 4.86 -2.62
C TYR A 139 19.67 5.73 -3.87
N THR A 140 18.82 6.75 -3.79
CA THR A 140 18.62 7.71 -4.89
C THR A 140 19.92 8.45 -5.21
N LYS A 141 20.61 8.93 -4.17
CA LYS A 141 21.87 9.67 -4.30
C LYS A 141 22.97 8.82 -4.93
N LEU A 142 23.08 7.55 -4.51
CA LEU A 142 24.09 6.63 -5.01
C LEU A 142 23.85 6.19 -6.46
N ASN A 143 22.59 6.04 -6.88
CA ASN A 143 22.25 5.48 -8.20
C ASN A 143 21.86 6.54 -9.26
N GLY A 144 21.80 7.83 -8.88
CA GLY A 144 22.00 9.02 -9.72
C GLY A 144 21.12 9.27 -10.96
N ASN A 145 20.31 8.32 -11.46
CA ASN A 145 19.66 8.42 -12.77
C ASN A 145 18.39 7.56 -12.90
N ILE A 146 17.58 7.42 -11.84
CA ILE A 146 16.30 6.74 -11.98
C ILE A 146 15.32 7.70 -12.67
N LYS A 147 15.03 7.45 -13.96
CA LYS A 147 13.96 8.14 -14.71
C LYS A 147 12.64 8.00 -13.94
N ARG A 148 12.29 9.05 -13.20
CA ARG A 148 10.95 9.18 -12.61
C ARG A 148 10.05 9.61 -13.76
N TYR A 149 9.35 8.65 -14.36
CA TYR A 149 8.23 9.00 -15.22
C TYR A 149 7.28 9.85 -14.40
N GLU A 150 7.12 11.10 -14.81
CA GLU A 150 5.99 11.93 -14.41
C GLU A 150 4.73 11.17 -14.83
N SER A 151 3.81 10.95 -13.90
CA SER A 151 2.56 10.28 -14.26
C SER A 151 1.85 11.15 -15.29
N THR A 152 1.31 10.54 -16.36
CA THR A 152 0.56 11.26 -17.40
C THR A 152 -0.69 11.98 -16.87
N TYR A 153 -1.07 11.73 -15.62
CA TYR A 153 -2.18 12.38 -14.92
C TYR A 153 -1.77 13.67 -14.18
N SER A 154 -0.49 14.05 -14.19
CA SER A 154 0.04 15.16 -13.39
C SER A 154 0.10 16.51 -14.13
N LEU A 155 -0.35 16.60 -15.38
CA LEU A 155 -0.35 17.84 -16.17
C LEU A 155 -1.44 18.86 -15.78
N CYS A 156 -2.35 18.53 -14.86
CA CYS A 156 -3.48 19.42 -14.50
C CYS A 156 -3.47 19.95 -13.06
N SER A 157 -2.35 19.90 -12.33
CA SER A 157 -2.32 20.39 -10.94
C SER A 157 -1.22 21.41 -10.63
N THR A 158 -0.51 21.92 -11.63
CA THR A 158 0.31 23.12 -11.49
C THR A 158 -0.40 24.29 -12.15
N ASN A 159 -0.98 25.17 -11.34
CA ASN A 159 -1.28 26.54 -11.75
C ASN A 159 0.02 27.23 -12.14
N SER A 160 0.25 27.37 -13.43
CA SER A 160 1.01 28.49 -13.98
C SER A 160 0.11 29.19 -15.00
N ASP A 161 -0.46 30.31 -14.59
CA ASP A 161 -0.95 31.31 -15.52
C ASP A 161 0.17 31.70 -16.49
N SER A 162 -0.23 31.97 -17.73
CA SER A 162 0.60 32.31 -18.88
C SER A 162 1.36 31.14 -19.52
N LEU A 163 0.78 30.62 -20.60
CA LEU A 163 1.43 30.35 -21.90
C LEU A 163 0.61 29.34 -22.70
N PHE A 164 -0.50 29.79 -23.31
CA PHE A 164 -0.96 29.24 -24.58
C PHE A 164 -1.69 30.33 -25.37
N SER A 165 -0.88 31.12 -26.07
CA SER A 165 -1.29 31.84 -27.27
C SER A 165 -1.69 30.84 -28.35
N ASN A 166 -2.89 31.04 -28.89
CA ASN A 166 -3.41 30.62 -30.20
C ASN A 166 -2.52 29.67 -31.03
N GLU A 167 -2.99 28.43 -31.21
CA GLU A 167 -3.16 27.81 -32.54
C GLU A 167 -4.04 26.55 -32.39
N LEU A 168 -5.36 26.73 -32.55
CA LEU A 168 -6.26 25.62 -32.81
C LEU A 168 -6.02 25.15 -34.25
N LYS A 169 -5.33 24.02 -34.42
CA LYS A 169 -5.51 23.17 -35.60
C LYS A 169 -6.46 22.04 -35.21
N SER A 170 -7.61 22.01 -35.88
CA SER A 170 -8.63 20.98 -35.77
C SER A 170 -8.05 19.60 -36.08
N PRO A 171 -8.22 18.59 -35.21
CA PRO A 171 -7.99 17.21 -35.59
C PRO A 171 -9.11 16.75 -36.52
N GLU A 172 -8.72 16.28 -37.68
CA GLU A 172 -9.54 15.66 -38.72
C GLU A 172 -10.41 14.51 -38.16
N GLU A 173 -11.55 14.34 -38.82
CA GLU A 173 -12.59 13.36 -38.52
C GLU A 173 -12.04 11.93 -38.48
N ILE A 174 -11.77 11.42 -37.27
CA ILE A 174 -11.69 9.98 -37.05
C ILE A 174 -13.12 9.47 -36.86
N SER A 175 -13.64 8.86 -37.91
CA SER A 175 -14.94 8.21 -37.99
C SER A 175 -15.25 7.35 -36.77
N SER A 176 -16.31 7.72 -36.05
CA SER A 176 -16.93 6.94 -34.98
C SER A 176 -17.29 5.53 -35.45
N PRO A 177 -16.99 4.45 -34.69
CA PRO A 177 -17.59 3.16 -34.99
C PRO A 177 -19.11 3.24 -34.73
N SER A 178 -19.88 2.92 -35.75
CA SER A 178 -21.34 2.84 -35.73
C SER A 178 -21.85 1.92 -34.62
N SER A 179 -22.89 2.39 -33.92
CA SER A 179 -23.57 1.69 -32.83
C SER A 179 -24.10 0.32 -33.28
N PRO A 180 -24.03 -0.75 -32.47
CA PRO A 180 -24.84 -1.92 -32.72
C PRO A 180 -26.30 -1.60 -32.36
N ASN A 181 -27.20 -1.95 -33.27
CA ASN A 181 -28.65 -1.88 -33.12
C ASN A 181 -29.15 -2.54 -31.80
N PRO A 182 -30.34 -2.15 -31.31
CA PRO A 182 -30.95 -2.81 -30.16
C PRO A 182 -31.24 -4.27 -30.54
N SER A 183 -30.50 -5.20 -29.95
CA SER A 183 -30.86 -6.62 -30.03
C SER A 183 -32.07 -6.85 -29.13
N GLU A 184 -33.24 -6.97 -29.74
CA GLU A 184 -34.37 -7.72 -29.19
C GLU A 184 -33.91 -9.16 -28.98
N ASN A 185 -33.50 -9.48 -27.75
CA ASN A 185 -33.45 -10.81 -27.15
C ASN A 185 -32.89 -10.61 -25.74
N GLY A 186 -33.75 -10.10 -24.87
CA GLY A 186 -33.50 -10.09 -23.43
C GLY A 186 -33.46 -11.53 -22.93
N ASP A 187 -32.42 -11.87 -22.20
CA ASP A 187 -32.35 -13.11 -21.42
C ASP A 187 -33.53 -13.09 -20.40
N PRO A 188 -34.38 -14.13 -20.31
CA PRO A 188 -35.58 -14.09 -19.46
C PRO A 188 -35.28 -14.03 -17.95
N SER A 189 -34.00 -14.10 -17.55
CA SER A 189 -33.61 -14.05 -16.14
C SER A 189 -33.44 -12.63 -15.58
N ASP A 190 -33.57 -11.57 -16.39
CA ASP A 190 -33.39 -10.18 -15.95
C ASP A 190 -34.76 -9.50 -15.71
N SER A 191 -35.62 -10.13 -14.88
CA SER A 191 -36.88 -9.53 -14.41
C SER A 191 -36.57 -8.46 -13.35
N PHE A 192 -36.16 -7.28 -13.79
CA PHE A 192 -36.00 -6.10 -12.92
C PHE A 192 -37.07 -5.03 -13.23
N SER A 193 -37.93 -5.27 -14.22
CA SER A 193 -38.96 -4.34 -14.68
C SER A 193 -40.28 -4.41 -13.89
N GLU A 194 -40.48 -5.40 -13.02
CA GLU A 194 -41.76 -5.61 -12.29
C GLU A 194 -41.83 -4.98 -10.89
N LEU A 195 -40.76 -4.35 -10.40
CA LEU A 195 -40.67 -3.91 -8.99
C LEU A 195 -41.38 -2.58 -8.65
N SER A 196 -42.38 -2.16 -9.44
CA SER A 196 -42.97 -0.80 -9.37
C SER A 196 -44.33 -0.72 -8.64
N THR A 197 -44.72 -1.76 -7.90
CA THR A 197 -45.94 -1.80 -7.07
C THR A 197 -45.65 -1.39 -5.62
N LEU A 198 -46.67 -1.13 -4.78
CA LEU A 198 -46.51 -0.80 -3.35
C LEU A 198 -45.72 -1.89 -2.58
N ASP A 199 -45.86 -3.17 -2.97
CA ASP A 199 -45.04 -4.29 -2.47
C ASP A 199 -43.60 -4.27 -3.03
N GLY A 200 -43.39 -3.60 -4.17
CA GLY A 200 -42.11 -3.47 -4.84
C GLY A 200 -41.11 -2.60 -4.09
N ASP A 201 -41.55 -1.60 -3.31
CA ASP A 201 -40.66 -0.77 -2.49
C ASP A 201 -40.14 -1.54 -1.26
N GLU A 202 -40.97 -2.35 -0.60
CA GLU A 202 -40.53 -3.25 0.48
C GLU A 202 -39.55 -4.32 -0.04
N ILE A 203 -39.87 -4.96 -1.17
CA ILE A 203 -38.97 -5.93 -1.82
C ILE A 203 -37.65 -5.27 -2.25
N ARG A 204 -37.68 -4.00 -2.68
CA ARG A 204 -36.49 -3.24 -3.07
C ARG A 204 -35.59 -2.94 -1.88
N GLU A 205 -36.16 -2.72 -0.71
CA GLU A 205 -35.42 -2.47 0.52
C GLU A 205 -34.78 -3.76 1.06
N GLU A 206 -35.49 -4.89 1.04
CA GLU A 206 -34.94 -6.20 1.38
C GLU A 206 -33.77 -6.59 0.46
N LEU A 207 -33.95 -6.47 -0.86
CA LEU A 207 -32.89 -6.72 -1.85
C LEU A 207 -31.68 -5.79 -1.68
N LEU A 208 -31.91 -4.58 -1.17
CA LEU A 208 -30.85 -3.63 -0.88
C LEU A 208 -30.05 -4.06 0.34
N ILE A 209 -30.70 -4.52 1.41
CA ILE A 209 -30.06 -4.98 2.65
C ILE A 209 -29.19 -6.23 2.39
N GLU A 210 -29.64 -7.11 1.51
CA GLU A 210 -28.86 -8.28 1.08
C GLU A 210 -27.66 -7.92 0.18
N ASN A 211 -27.66 -6.74 -0.43
CA ASN A 211 -26.61 -6.35 -1.36
C ASN A 211 -25.29 -6.06 -0.63
N ARG A 212 -24.20 -6.69 -1.10
CA ARG A 212 -22.89 -6.54 -0.48
C ARG A 212 -22.34 -5.10 -0.48
N CYS A 213 -22.66 -4.30 -1.50
CA CYS A 213 -22.24 -2.88 -1.54
C CYS A 213 -22.91 -2.10 -0.42
N PHE A 214 -24.19 -2.34 -0.17
CA PHE A 214 -24.93 -1.67 0.89
C PHE A 214 -24.34 -2.04 2.26
N GLN A 215 -24.16 -3.34 2.51
CA GLN A 215 -23.55 -3.84 3.75
C GLN A 215 -22.16 -3.21 4.00
N GLU A 216 -21.32 -3.14 2.98
CA GLU A 216 -19.97 -2.59 3.09
C GLU A 216 -19.99 -1.07 3.36
N LEU A 217 -20.89 -0.32 2.71
CA LEU A 217 -21.07 1.11 2.97
C LEU A 217 -21.57 1.39 4.39
N GLU A 218 -22.56 0.63 4.86
CA GLU A 218 -23.05 0.76 6.24
C GLU A 218 -21.96 0.36 7.25
N THR A 219 -21.19 -0.71 6.97
CA THR A 219 -20.07 -1.11 7.84
C THR A 219 -19.03 0.02 7.95
N GLN A 220 -18.66 0.65 6.84
CA GLN A 220 -17.73 1.79 6.84
C GLN A 220 -18.29 2.99 7.61
N LYS A 221 -19.59 3.26 7.44
CA LYS A 221 -20.27 4.36 8.12
C LYS A 221 -20.34 4.13 9.64
N CYS A 222 -20.74 2.94 10.09
CA CYS A 222 -20.76 2.58 11.51
C CYS A 222 -19.35 2.67 12.11
N PHE A 223 -18.35 2.12 11.42
CA PHE A 223 -16.96 2.19 11.90
C PHE A 223 -16.47 3.63 12.05
N ASN A 224 -16.76 4.51 11.07
CA ASN A 224 -16.38 5.91 11.14
C ASN A 224 -17.09 6.68 12.27
N GLN A 225 -18.32 6.28 12.64
CA GLN A 225 -19.05 6.88 13.76
C GLN A 225 -18.51 6.44 15.12
N GLU A 226 -18.08 5.18 15.25
CA GLU A 226 -17.52 4.65 16.50
C GLU A 226 -16.11 5.23 16.79
N MET A 227 -15.35 5.56 15.74
CA MET A 227 -13.93 5.91 15.84
C MET A 227 -13.64 7.41 15.78
N SER A 228 -14.63 8.28 16.02
CA SER A 228 -14.45 9.75 15.95
C SER A 228 -13.56 10.34 17.05
N GLU A 229 -13.20 9.57 18.09
CA GLU A 229 -12.39 10.03 19.22
C GLU A 229 -11.41 8.94 19.69
N GLU A 230 -10.40 8.59 18.89
CA GLU A 230 -9.33 7.70 19.36
C GLU A 230 -8.20 8.51 20.02
N SER A 231 -7.93 8.24 21.30
CA SER A 231 -6.73 8.72 21.99
C SER A 231 -5.60 7.71 21.82
N ILE A 232 -4.49 8.15 21.22
CA ILE A 232 -3.29 7.31 21.08
C ILE A 232 -2.58 7.26 22.42
N VAL A 233 -2.50 6.05 23.01
CA VAL A 233 -1.69 5.80 24.21
C VAL A 233 -0.28 5.46 23.77
N ILE A 234 0.67 6.32 24.14
CA ILE A 234 2.10 6.10 23.87
C ILE A 234 2.60 4.93 24.73
N GLN A 235 3.28 3.98 24.09
CA GLN A 235 3.86 2.78 24.67
C GLN A 235 5.37 2.91 24.74
N ASP A 236 5.98 2.22 25.71
CA ASP A 236 7.42 2.14 25.85
C ASP A 236 8.06 1.51 24.60
N ILE A 237 9.15 2.11 24.13
CA ILE A 237 9.89 1.67 22.94
C ILE A 237 10.37 0.22 23.09
N ASN A 238 10.76 -0.21 24.30
CA ASN A 238 11.21 -1.58 24.53
C ASN A 238 10.09 -2.59 24.30
N VAL A 239 8.83 -2.23 24.53
CA VAL A 239 7.68 -3.09 24.22
C VAL A 239 7.55 -3.28 22.70
N ALA A 240 7.81 -2.24 21.91
CA ALA A 240 7.86 -2.34 20.45
C ALA A 240 9.04 -3.16 19.96
N VAL A 241 10.23 -2.98 20.55
CA VAL A 241 11.42 -3.80 20.25
C VAL A 241 11.14 -5.27 20.54
N ASP A 242 10.62 -5.59 21.73
CA ASP A 242 10.25 -6.95 22.11
C ASP A 242 9.24 -7.54 21.11
N ALA A 243 8.20 -6.79 20.77
CA ALA A 243 7.19 -7.20 19.80
C ALA A 243 7.78 -7.48 18.40
N LEU A 244 8.69 -6.64 17.92
CA LEU A 244 9.39 -6.83 16.64
C LEU A 244 10.34 -8.03 16.66
N LEU A 245 10.91 -8.35 17.82
CA LEU A 245 11.77 -9.52 18.01
C LEU A 245 11.01 -10.80 18.31
N LEU A 246 9.67 -10.77 18.50
CA LEU A 246 8.87 -11.97 18.69
C LEU A 246 8.83 -12.85 17.43
N ASP A 247 8.60 -14.14 17.67
CA ASP A 247 8.39 -15.13 16.62
C ASP A 247 6.93 -15.59 16.61
N TYR A 248 6.37 -15.79 15.41
CA TYR A 248 4.98 -16.18 15.23
C TYR A 248 4.63 -17.47 15.97
N SER A 249 5.54 -18.45 16.02
CA SER A 249 5.33 -19.74 16.69
C SER A 249 5.02 -19.57 18.18
N THR A 250 5.64 -18.58 18.82
CA THR A 250 5.56 -18.33 20.27
C THR A 250 4.27 -17.64 20.73
N LEU A 251 3.45 -17.17 19.80
CA LEU A 251 2.24 -16.42 20.12
C LEU A 251 1.08 -17.29 20.58
N SER A 252 0.21 -16.69 21.41
CA SER A 252 -1.06 -17.29 21.80
C SER A 252 -1.97 -17.50 20.59
N ASN A 253 -2.87 -18.47 20.69
CA ASN A 253 -3.84 -18.76 19.64
C ASN A 253 -4.77 -17.58 19.34
N GLU A 254 -5.04 -16.73 20.33
CA GLU A 254 -5.87 -15.53 20.17
C GLU A 254 -5.20 -14.49 19.27
N ILE A 255 -3.92 -14.20 19.52
CA ILE A 255 -3.14 -13.27 18.67
C ILE A 255 -3.02 -13.83 17.26
N LYS A 256 -2.72 -15.12 17.10
CA LYS A 256 -2.65 -15.80 15.78
C LYS A 256 -3.97 -15.66 15.01
N LYS A 257 -5.11 -15.86 15.69
CA LYS A 257 -6.45 -15.66 15.09
C LYS A 257 -6.67 -14.20 14.68
N LYS A 258 -6.30 -13.23 15.52
CA LYS A 258 -6.46 -11.80 15.22
C LYS A 258 -5.58 -11.35 14.05
N VAL A 259 -4.32 -11.80 13.99
CA VAL A 259 -3.43 -11.59 12.83
C VAL A 259 -4.05 -12.17 11.57
N ARG A 260 -4.56 -13.40 11.61
CA ARG A 260 -5.24 -14.03 10.48
C ARG A 260 -6.48 -13.25 10.03
N GLN A 261 -7.27 -12.76 10.99
CA GLN A 261 -8.44 -11.94 10.71
C GLN A 261 -8.06 -10.64 9.98
N PHE A 262 -7.03 -9.93 10.46
CA PHE A 262 -6.49 -8.76 9.76
C PHE A 262 -6.07 -9.06 8.33
N GLN A 263 -5.32 -10.15 8.10
CA GLN A 263 -4.90 -10.53 6.75
C GLN A 263 -6.09 -10.75 5.81
N ILE A 264 -7.19 -11.32 6.31
CA ILE A 264 -8.43 -11.54 5.55
C ILE A 264 -9.13 -10.22 5.28
N GLU A 265 -9.37 -9.41 6.32
CA GLU A 265 -10.09 -8.13 6.22
C GLU A 265 -9.35 -7.10 5.36
N ILE A 266 -8.03 -6.98 5.50
CA ILE A 266 -7.19 -6.10 4.68
C ILE A 266 -7.26 -6.49 3.20
N ASN A 267 -7.46 -7.77 2.88
CA ASN A 267 -7.66 -8.21 1.50
C ASN A 267 -9.07 -7.90 1.00
N SER A 268 -10.09 -8.06 1.84
CA SER A 268 -11.50 -8.03 1.42
C SER A 268 -12.17 -6.67 1.49
N SER A 269 -11.74 -5.74 2.35
CA SER A 269 -12.43 -4.47 2.57
C SER A 269 -11.51 -3.29 2.93
N GLN A 270 -12.06 -2.08 2.88
CA GLN A 270 -11.36 -0.87 3.38
C GLN A 270 -11.43 -0.78 4.91
N VAL A 271 -12.47 -1.35 5.53
CA VAL A 271 -12.60 -1.40 6.99
C VAL A 271 -11.42 -2.15 7.62
N GLY A 272 -10.89 -3.19 6.97
CA GLY A 272 -9.68 -3.86 7.44
C GLY A 272 -8.45 -2.95 7.50
N TRP A 273 -8.32 -2.00 6.57
CA TRP A 273 -7.27 -0.98 6.58
C TRP A 273 -7.53 0.09 7.64
N ALA A 274 -8.79 0.48 7.83
CA ALA A 274 -9.17 1.44 8.87
C ALA A 274 -8.91 0.87 10.27
N LYS A 275 -9.25 -0.41 10.50
CA LYS A 275 -8.91 -1.16 11.71
C LYS A 275 -7.40 -1.24 11.95
N LEU A 276 -6.60 -1.43 10.90
CA LEU A 276 -5.14 -1.45 11.01
C LEU A 276 -4.61 -0.09 11.48
N ALA A 277 -5.18 1.01 10.96
CA ALA A 277 -4.76 2.37 11.30
C ALA A 277 -4.98 2.72 12.78
N ILE A 278 -5.84 1.98 13.48
CA ILE A 278 -6.20 2.15 14.89
C ILE A 278 -5.75 0.98 15.78
N GLU A 279 -5.05 -0.03 15.25
CA GLU A 279 -4.61 -1.17 16.04
C GLU A 279 -3.57 -0.74 17.08
N THR A 280 -3.70 -1.20 18.32
CA THR A 280 -2.85 -0.79 19.46
C THR A 280 -1.89 -1.88 19.91
N ASP A 281 -2.17 -3.15 19.60
CA ASP A 281 -1.31 -4.27 19.97
C ASP A 281 -0.10 -4.37 19.03
N LEU A 282 1.06 -3.95 19.54
CA LEU A 282 2.34 -3.96 18.83
C LEU A 282 2.73 -5.36 18.33
N ARG A 283 2.31 -6.43 19.02
CA ARG A 283 2.61 -7.81 18.61
C ARG A 283 1.88 -8.15 17.32
N ILE A 284 0.63 -7.69 17.17
CA ILE A 284 -0.16 -7.90 15.96
C ILE A 284 0.46 -7.16 14.79
N LEU A 285 0.83 -5.89 14.99
CA LEU A 285 1.49 -5.07 13.99
C LEU A 285 2.83 -5.70 13.54
N ALA A 286 3.68 -6.09 14.49
CA ALA A 286 4.95 -6.76 14.19
C ALA A 286 4.75 -8.06 13.41
N MET A 287 3.75 -8.88 13.77
CA MET A 287 3.46 -10.10 13.02
C MET A 287 2.93 -9.83 11.63
N LEU A 288 2.05 -8.84 11.45
CA LEU A 288 1.57 -8.45 10.14
C LEU A 288 2.73 -8.01 9.23
N LEU A 289 3.69 -7.25 9.77
CA LEU A 289 4.89 -6.83 9.05
C LEU A 289 5.72 -8.04 8.60
N PHE A 290 6.11 -8.90 9.54
CA PHE A 290 7.01 -10.01 9.22
C PHE A 290 6.34 -11.13 8.44
N GLU A 291 5.06 -11.45 8.69
CA GLU A 291 4.30 -12.39 7.86
C GLU A 291 4.23 -11.89 6.41
N TRP A 292 4.10 -10.58 6.18
CA TRP A 292 4.10 -10.03 4.83
C TRP A 292 5.43 -10.28 4.11
N ILE A 293 6.56 -9.94 4.75
CA ILE A 293 7.91 -10.10 4.17
C ILE A 293 8.26 -11.59 3.98
N GLU A 294 8.01 -12.42 5.00
CA GLU A 294 8.38 -13.83 5.00
C GLU A 294 7.48 -14.69 4.10
N SER A 295 6.27 -14.22 3.76
CA SER A 295 5.37 -14.93 2.84
C SER A 295 5.62 -14.66 1.35
N LEU A 296 6.59 -13.79 1.03
CA LEU A 296 7.01 -13.57 -0.35
C LEU A 296 7.48 -14.87 -0.99
N LYS A 297 7.19 -15.08 -2.27
CA LYS A 297 7.59 -16.31 -2.98
C LYS A 297 9.11 -16.45 -3.10
N HIS A 298 9.79 -15.31 -3.21
CA HIS A 298 11.24 -15.22 -3.29
C HIS A 298 11.72 -14.23 -2.23
N PRO A 299 12.86 -14.48 -1.58
CA PRO A 299 13.43 -13.54 -0.64
C PRO A 299 13.76 -12.23 -1.34
N VAL A 300 13.62 -11.13 -0.60
CA VAL A 300 14.08 -9.81 -1.03
C VAL A 300 15.59 -9.85 -1.20
N MET A 301 16.31 -10.44 -0.25
CA MET A 301 17.75 -10.67 -0.35
C MET A 301 18.05 -11.96 -1.10
N LYS A 302 18.33 -11.83 -2.39
CA LYS A 302 18.68 -12.94 -3.29
C LYS A 302 20.13 -13.37 -3.06
N ARG A 303 20.46 -14.57 -3.58
CA ARG A 303 21.81 -15.16 -3.47
C ARG A 303 22.91 -14.24 -4.02
N GLU A 304 22.65 -13.58 -5.14
CA GLU A 304 23.58 -12.66 -5.79
C GLU A 304 23.96 -11.47 -4.91
N PHE A 305 23.06 -11.04 -4.00
CA PHE A 305 23.36 -9.94 -3.07
C PHE A 305 24.34 -10.41 -2.01
N PHE A 306 24.17 -11.62 -1.48
CA PHE A 306 25.12 -12.20 -0.53
C PHE A 306 26.51 -12.41 -1.13
N GLU A 307 26.58 -12.84 -2.38
CA GLU A 307 27.85 -12.96 -3.12
C GLU A 307 28.56 -11.61 -3.21
N ASN A 308 27.82 -10.54 -3.54
CA ASN A 308 28.35 -9.19 -3.59
C ASN A 308 28.75 -8.65 -2.20
N ILE A 309 27.94 -8.90 -1.16
CA ILE A 309 28.20 -8.48 0.22
C ILE A 309 29.47 -9.13 0.74
N VAL A 310 29.64 -10.45 0.58
CA VAL A 310 30.83 -11.15 1.10
C VAL A 310 32.13 -10.57 0.51
N VAL A 311 32.10 -10.06 -0.72
CA VAL A 311 33.26 -9.44 -1.34
C VAL A 311 33.44 -7.97 -0.91
N ASN A 312 32.34 -7.22 -0.76
CA ASN A 312 32.38 -5.75 -0.65
C ASN A 312 31.77 -5.20 0.65
N TYR A 313 31.59 -6.01 1.70
CA TYR A 313 30.89 -5.57 2.93
C TYR A 313 31.53 -4.35 3.60
N LYS A 314 32.85 -4.18 3.48
CA LYS A 314 33.61 -3.01 3.97
C LYS A 314 33.43 -1.74 3.12
N GLN A 315 32.77 -1.85 1.97
CA GLN A 315 32.46 -0.76 1.05
C GLN A 315 30.94 -0.70 0.86
N PRO A 316 30.19 -0.28 1.91
CA PRO A 316 28.73 -0.36 1.92
C PRO A 316 28.06 0.39 0.76
N GLU A 317 28.56 1.57 0.37
CA GLU A 317 28.00 2.32 -0.76
C GLU A 317 28.12 1.56 -2.09
N VAL A 318 29.32 1.02 -2.40
CA VAL A 318 29.59 0.23 -3.61
C VAL A 318 28.77 -1.05 -3.63
N CYS A 319 28.63 -1.69 -2.45
CA CYS A 319 27.82 -2.88 -2.30
C CYS A 319 26.34 -2.56 -2.55
N PHE A 320 25.82 -1.48 -1.95
CA PHE A 320 24.42 -1.09 -2.00
C PHE A 320 23.98 -0.58 -3.38
N GLN A 321 24.88 0.09 -4.12
CA GLN A 321 24.63 0.52 -5.50
C GLN A 321 24.21 -0.62 -6.45
N LYS A 322 24.68 -1.84 -6.17
CA LYS A 322 24.38 -3.03 -6.98
C LYS A 322 23.02 -3.66 -6.68
N PHE A 323 22.30 -3.19 -5.66
CA PHE A 323 20.95 -3.66 -5.39
C PHE A 323 20.02 -3.12 -6.50
N PRO A 324 19.08 -3.93 -7.01
CA PRO A 324 18.03 -3.42 -7.89
C PRO A 324 17.15 -2.39 -7.17
N ALA A 325 16.46 -1.53 -7.92
CA ALA A 325 15.77 -0.38 -7.36
C ALA A 325 14.70 -0.77 -6.32
N GLU A 326 13.84 -1.72 -6.65
CA GLU A 326 12.78 -2.18 -5.76
C GLU A 326 13.32 -2.68 -4.41
N GLU A 327 14.35 -3.54 -4.45
CA GLU A 327 14.98 -4.06 -3.24
C GLU A 327 15.78 -2.99 -2.49
N GLY A 328 16.55 -2.14 -3.18
CA GLY A 328 17.36 -1.09 -2.57
C GLY A 328 16.52 -0.08 -1.78
N TYR A 329 15.48 0.49 -2.42
CA TYR A 329 14.54 1.38 -1.74
C TYR A 329 13.81 0.70 -0.59
N PHE A 330 13.40 -0.57 -0.75
CA PHE A 330 12.70 -1.28 0.30
C PHE A 330 13.60 -1.56 1.51
N MET A 331 14.86 -1.95 1.28
CA MET A 331 15.83 -2.18 2.34
C MET A 331 16.17 -0.90 3.09
N GLU A 332 16.41 0.21 2.40
CA GLU A 332 16.63 1.50 3.05
C GLU A 332 15.40 1.93 3.87
N TYR A 333 14.18 1.75 3.34
CA TYR A 333 12.97 2.07 4.10
C TYR A 333 12.90 1.31 5.44
N LEU A 334 13.21 0.01 5.44
CA LEU A 334 13.21 -0.80 6.66
C LEU A 334 14.29 -0.36 7.65
N LEU A 335 15.48 0.03 7.18
CA LEU A 335 16.54 0.57 8.04
C LEU A 335 16.16 1.94 8.62
N ARG A 336 15.55 2.81 7.81
CA ARG A 336 14.99 4.10 8.29
C ARG A 336 13.88 3.90 9.32
N PHE A 337 13.06 2.86 9.17
CA PHE A 337 12.08 2.51 10.19
C PHE A 337 12.77 2.17 11.52
N VAL A 338 13.83 1.37 11.50
CA VAL A 338 14.62 1.07 12.72
C VAL A 338 15.26 2.33 13.30
N SER A 339 15.82 3.22 12.48
CA SER A 339 16.47 4.44 12.97
C SER A 339 15.49 5.41 13.64
N LYS A 340 14.21 5.37 13.28
CA LYS A 340 13.17 6.17 13.94
C LYS A 340 12.77 5.60 15.31
N ILE A 341 12.98 4.32 15.58
CA ILE A 341 12.73 3.72 16.90
C ILE A 341 13.86 4.14 17.84
N ASN A 342 13.71 5.28 18.52
CA ASN A 342 14.75 5.89 19.33
C ASN A 342 14.14 6.56 20.59
N PRO A 343 14.74 6.43 21.80
CA PRO A 343 16.00 5.73 22.13
C PRO A 343 15.94 4.20 22.12
N ILE A 344 16.96 3.56 21.51
CA ILE A 344 17.22 2.11 21.62
C ILE A 344 18.70 1.84 21.93
N SER A 345 18.98 0.71 22.58
CA SER A 345 20.36 0.26 22.80
C SER A 345 21.00 -0.25 21.50
N LYS A 346 22.33 -0.20 21.41
CA LYS A 346 23.07 -0.77 20.27
C LYS A 346 22.79 -2.27 20.07
N GLU A 347 22.62 -3.01 21.15
CA GLU A 347 22.27 -4.44 21.11
C GLU A 347 20.89 -4.67 20.50
N ASN A 348 19.87 -3.92 20.95
CA ASN A 348 18.52 -4.01 20.40
C ASN A 348 18.47 -3.57 18.93
N GLN A 349 19.22 -2.53 18.56
CA GLN A 349 19.36 -2.11 17.16
C GLN A 349 19.96 -3.22 16.29
N GLU A 350 21.04 -3.86 16.75
CA GLU A 350 21.66 -4.97 16.04
C GLU A 350 20.69 -6.15 15.90
N ASP A 351 19.93 -6.49 16.95
CA ASP A 351 18.95 -7.56 16.92
C ASP A 351 17.77 -7.26 15.97
N LEU A 352 17.31 -6.01 15.89
CA LEU A 352 16.31 -5.59 14.93
C LEU A 352 16.83 -5.68 13.49
N ILE A 353 18.07 -5.25 13.24
CA ILE A 353 18.72 -5.40 11.94
C ILE A 353 18.85 -6.88 11.57
N LYS A 354 19.29 -7.75 12.50
CA LYS A 354 19.32 -9.22 12.28
C LYS A 354 17.94 -9.76 11.97
N ARG A 355 16.88 -9.29 12.65
CA ARG A 355 15.50 -9.71 12.40
C ARG A 355 15.02 -9.35 11.00
N ILE A 356 15.36 -8.14 10.51
CA ILE A 356 15.09 -7.70 9.14
C ILE A 356 15.87 -8.53 8.12
N ILE A 357 17.17 -8.78 8.36
CA ILE A 357 18.01 -9.65 7.53
C ILE A 357 17.38 -11.03 7.42
N ALA A 358 16.97 -11.63 8.53
CA ALA A 358 16.34 -12.95 8.58
C ALA A 358 15.05 -13.00 7.74
N ALA A 359 14.17 -12.01 7.90
CA ALA A 359 12.93 -11.92 7.15
C ALA A 359 13.17 -11.73 5.65
N CYS A 360 14.01 -10.76 5.27
CA CYS A 360 14.26 -10.39 3.88
C CYS A 360 15.05 -11.47 3.13
N SER A 361 15.88 -12.25 3.81
CA SER A 361 16.62 -13.38 3.23
C SER A 361 15.85 -14.69 3.24
N GLN A 362 14.75 -14.78 3.99
CA GLN A 362 14.04 -16.03 4.27
C GLN A 362 15.00 -17.10 4.80
N GLN A 363 15.86 -16.68 5.72
CA GLN A 363 16.81 -17.51 6.44
C GLN A 363 16.65 -17.30 7.93
N THR A 364 17.02 -18.32 8.71
CA THR A 364 16.93 -18.24 10.16
C THR A 364 18.28 -17.81 10.75
N LEU A 365 18.25 -16.82 11.64
CA LEU A 365 19.43 -16.26 12.32
C LEU A 365 19.31 -16.47 13.83
N LEU A 366 20.45 -16.52 14.53
CA LEU A 366 20.49 -16.53 15.99
C LEU A 366 20.34 -15.09 16.51
N ILE A 367 19.23 -14.83 17.22
CA ILE A 367 18.89 -13.52 17.80
C ILE A 367 18.50 -13.76 19.26
N GLN A 368 19.20 -13.13 20.20
CA GLN A 368 19.02 -13.35 21.64
C GLN A 368 19.03 -14.83 22.04
N GLY A 369 19.97 -15.60 21.50
CA GLY A 369 20.12 -17.03 21.77
C GLY A 369 19.03 -17.93 21.16
N LYS A 370 18.09 -17.39 20.38
CA LYS A 370 17.02 -18.15 19.72
C LYS A 370 17.11 -18.00 18.20
N MET A 371 16.88 -19.09 17.49
CA MET A 371 16.78 -19.06 16.03
C MET A 371 15.48 -18.37 15.62
N LYS A 372 15.52 -17.35 14.75
CA LYS A 372 14.33 -16.63 14.28
C LYS A 372 14.44 -16.31 12.76
N PRO A 373 13.37 -16.43 11.96
CA PRO A 373 12.06 -16.98 12.33
C PRO A 373 12.06 -18.51 12.42
N ILE A 374 11.21 -19.07 13.29
CA ILE A 374 11.01 -20.51 13.56
C ILE A 374 9.86 -21.05 12.70
N ASP A 375 9.84 -22.36 12.44
CA ASP A 375 8.72 -23.08 11.80
C ASP A 375 8.34 -22.63 10.37
N LYS A 376 9.22 -21.87 9.71
CA LYS A 376 9.04 -21.45 8.30
C LYS A 376 9.69 -22.40 7.29
N GLY A 377 10.50 -23.37 7.74
CA GLY A 377 11.30 -24.23 6.87
C GLY A 377 12.49 -23.51 6.22
N PHE A 378 12.84 -22.33 6.72
CA PHE A 378 13.98 -21.54 6.27
C PHE A 378 15.30 -22.18 6.70
N LYS A 379 16.33 -22.05 5.86
CA LYS A 379 17.68 -22.56 6.17
C LYS A 379 18.42 -21.55 7.04
N LYS A 380 19.31 -22.04 7.92
CA LYS A 380 20.23 -21.16 8.66
C LYS A 380 21.17 -20.44 7.68
N LEU A 381 21.38 -19.14 7.87
CA LEU A 381 22.41 -18.38 7.16
C LEU A 381 23.80 -18.77 7.72
N ARG A 382 24.76 -19.07 6.83
CA ARG A 382 26.10 -19.54 7.21
C ARG A 382 26.86 -18.47 7.97
N ASP A 383 27.58 -18.85 9.03
CA ASP A 383 28.18 -17.91 9.99
C ASP A 383 29.14 -16.91 9.35
N GLY A 384 29.99 -17.33 8.39
CA GLY A 384 30.88 -16.41 7.68
C GLY A 384 30.16 -15.40 6.79
N THR A 385 29.09 -15.84 6.10
CA THR A 385 28.25 -14.94 5.30
C THR A 385 27.44 -14.01 6.20
N LEU A 386 26.94 -14.52 7.33
CA LEU A 386 26.21 -13.76 8.34
C LEU A 386 27.06 -12.63 8.91
N ALA A 387 28.31 -12.91 9.28
CA ALA A 387 29.23 -11.89 9.80
C ALA A 387 29.43 -10.73 8.81
N CYS A 388 29.75 -11.04 7.55
CA CYS A 388 29.88 -10.02 6.50
C CYS A 388 28.57 -9.24 6.28
N THR A 389 27.44 -9.93 6.37
CA THR A 389 26.11 -9.33 6.18
C THR A 389 25.75 -8.37 7.31
N ILE A 390 25.97 -8.76 8.57
CA ILE A 390 25.73 -7.90 9.73
C ILE A 390 26.61 -6.65 9.64
N GLU A 391 27.91 -6.82 9.39
CA GLU A 391 28.85 -5.69 9.28
C GLU A 391 28.42 -4.72 8.16
N PHE A 392 28.08 -5.25 6.99
CA PHE A 392 27.54 -4.44 5.88
C PHE A 392 26.30 -3.64 6.29
N PHE A 393 25.30 -4.29 6.91
CA PHE A 393 24.05 -3.61 7.28
C PHE A 393 24.22 -2.63 8.43
N GLN A 394 25.13 -2.86 9.36
CA GLN A 394 25.49 -1.90 10.40
C GLN A 394 26.14 -0.65 9.79
N SER A 395 27.14 -0.83 8.91
CA SER A 395 27.77 0.30 8.22
C SER A 395 26.79 1.05 7.31
N LEU A 396 25.90 0.34 6.62
CA LEU A 396 24.86 0.96 5.79
C LEU A 396 23.85 1.75 6.64
N PHE A 397 23.46 1.21 7.80
CA PHE A 397 22.58 1.90 8.73
C PHE A 397 23.19 3.22 9.21
N GLU A 398 24.47 3.21 9.63
CA GLU A 398 25.19 4.43 10.02
C GLU A 398 25.26 5.46 8.88
N LEU A 399 25.51 5.02 7.63
CA LEU A 399 25.49 5.92 6.47
C LEU A 399 24.12 6.56 6.22
N ILE A 400 23.04 5.80 6.39
CA ILE A 400 21.66 6.30 6.26
C ILE A 400 21.38 7.34 7.35
N GLU A 401 21.78 7.08 8.60
CA GLU A 401 21.62 8.05 9.71
C GLU A 401 22.40 9.34 9.46
N VAL A 402 23.65 9.24 9.01
CA VAL A 402 24.47 10.40 8.63
C VAL A 402 23.81 11.17 7.47
N HIS A 403 23.32 10.48 6.45
CA HIS A 403 22.64 11.11 5.31
C HIS A 403 21.44 11.95 5.73
N HIS A 404 20.62 11.47 6.68
CA HIS A 404 19.42 12.18 7.12
C HIS A 404 19.69 13.24 8.19
N SER A 405 20.64 13.03 9.09
CA SER A 405 21.02 14.02 10.11
C SER A 405 21.59 15.31 9.49
N LEU A 406 22.42 15.19 8.45
CA LEU A 406 22.93 16.34 7.68
C LEU A 406 21.83 17.18 7.03
N LYS A 407 20.64 16.60 6.77
CA LYS A 407 19.51 17.34 6.20
C LYS A 407 18.72 18.08 7.27
N SER A 408 18.51 17.46 8.43
CA SER A 408 17.89 18.13 9.58
C SER A 408 18.68 19.38 10.00
N SER A 409 20.01 19.35 9.93
CA SER A 409 20.84 20.55 10.17
C SER A 409 20.67 21.62 9.10
N VAL A 410 20.56 21.25 7.81
CA VAL A 410 20.34 22.21 6.72
C VAL A 410 18.97 22.89 6.83
N TYR A 411 17.90 22.16 7.16
CA TYR A 411 16.59 22.78 7.41
C TYR A 411 16.57 23.66 8.67
N LEU A 412 17.33 23.29 9.71
CA LEU A 412 17.51 24.12 10.90
C LEU A 412 18.35 25.38 10.63
N GLU A 413 19.32 25.31 9.73
CA GLU A 413 20.11 26.47 9.29
C GLU A 413 19.30 27.38 8.35
N GLU A 414 18.53 26.84 7.41
CA GLU A 414 17.63 27.62 6.57
C GLU A 414 16.57 28.34 7.42
N SER A 415 15.93 27.64 8.37
CA SER A 415 14.94 28.26 9.26
C SER A 415 15.55 29.29 10.24
N LYS A 416 16.82 29.12 10.65
CA LYS A 416 17.56 30.16 11.38
C LYS A 416 17.88 31.37 10.51
N MET A 417 18.29 31.17 9.25
CA MET A 417 18.52 32.27 8.31
C MET A 417 17.24 33.05 8.00
N TYR A 418 16.09 32.38 7.88
CA TYR A 418 14.80 33.09 7.74
C TYR A 418 14.47 33.93 8.98
N ASN A 419 14.70 33.39 10.19
CA ASN A 419 14.47 34.13 11.44
C ASN A 419 15.50 35.26 11.69
N GLU A 420 16.73 35.15 11.21
CA GLU A 420 17.73 36.22 11.31
C GLU A 420 17.48 37.34 10.28
N ASN A 421 17.02 37.01 9.07
CA ASN A 421 16.65 38.00 8.05
C ASN A 421 15.36 38.77 8.40
N ASP A 422 14.47 38.19 9.21
CA ASP A 422 13.28 38.89 9.72
C ASP A 422 13.63 39.83 10.90
N LEU A 423 14.75 39.61 11.60
CA LEU A 423 15.22 40.51 12.66
C LEU A 423 16.08 41.68 12.14
N GLU A 424 16.75 41.52 11.00
CA GLU A 424 17.50 42.62 10.36
C GLU A 424 16.62 43.59 9.55
N ASN A 425 15.40 43.21 9.17
CA ASN A 425 14.46 44.10 8.45
C ASN A 425 13.56 44.96 9.35
N ASP A 426 13.59 44.78 10.67
CA ASP A 426 12.84 45.60 11.64
C ASP A 426 13.68 46.73 12.27
N PHE A 427 14.93 46.89 11.85
CA PHE A 427 15.79 48.03 12.21
C PHE A 427 16.49 48.64 10.98
N GLN A 428 15.72 49.21 10.06
CA GLN A 428 16.20 50.27 9.16
C GLN A 428 15.12 51.27 8.77
#